data_AF-A0A3C1S438-F1
#
_entry.id   AF-A0A3C1S438-F1
#
_cell.length_a   1.000
_cell.length_b   1.000
_cell.length_c   1.000
_cell.angle_alpha   90.00
_cell.angle_beta   90.00
_cell.angle_gamma   90.00
#
_symmetry.space_group_name_H-M   'P 1'
#
loop_
_entity.id
_entity.type
_entity.pdbx_description
1 polymer ?
#
loop_
_entity_poly.entity_id
_entity_poly.type
_entity_poly.pdbx_seq_one_letter_code
_entity_poly.pdbx_strand_id
1 'polypeptide(L)'
;MASEQVRSHLGVLEYLRDLDESQRITFIKTASPQILRVISELALNLLHSNIKVSNENLQKLKKHKNKIIKLSQRKHSTQTRRNLLSMRGGLLGTFLAAVVPSVISAIIAATQRKK
;
A
#
# COMPACT_ATOMS: atom_id res chain seq x y z
N MET A 1 4.88 -0.69 13.52
CA MET A 1 6.16 -0.17 13.00
C MET A 1 6.27 -0.59 11.54
N ALA A 2 6.65 0.30 10.62
CA ALA A 2 6.94 -0.11 9.24
C ALA A 2 8.13 -1.09 9.25
N SER A 3 7.98 -2.26 8.61
CA SER A 3 9.05 -3.23 8.51
C SER A 3 10.24 -2.66 7.71
N GLU A 4 11.41 -3.25 7.87
CA GLU A 4 12.59 -2.92 7.07
C GLU A 4 12.34 -3.12 5.57
N GLN A 5 11.45 -4.04 5.20
CA GLN A 5 11.03 -4.23 3.82
C GLN A 5 10.25 -3.05 3.26
N VAL A 6 9.35 -2.45 4.05
CA VAL A 6 8.61 -1.24 3.64
C VAL A 6 9.57 -0.07 3.39
N ARG A 7 10.58 0.11 4.27
CA ARG A 7 11.61 1.15 4.10
C ARG A 7 12.42 0.96 2.82
N SER A 8 12.83 -0.28 2.55
CA SER A 8 13.67 -0.61 1.39
C SER A 8 12.94 -0.45 0.05
N HIS A 9 11.61 -0.46 0.05
CA HIS A 9 10.79 -0.32 -1.17
C HIS A 9 10.04 1.01 -1.25
N LEU A 10 10.38 1.99 -0.40
CA LEU A 10 9.67 3.27 -0.33
C LEU A 10 9.67 4.00 -1.68
N GLY A 11 10.83 4.10 -2.34
CA GLY A 11 10.93 4.76 -3.65
C GLY A 11 10.08 4.09 -4.74
N VAL A 12 9.92 2.76 -4.67
CA VAL A 12 9.03 2.02 -5.58
C VAL A 12 7.55 2.36 -5.29
N LEU A 13 7.18 2.50 -4.02
CA LEU A 13 5.81 2.85 -3.61
C LEU A 13 5.46 4.31 -3.98
N GLU A 14 6.42 5.23 -3.88
CA GLU A 14 6.28 6.61 -4.34
C GLU A 14 6.13 6.66 -5.86
N TYR A 15 7.00 5.99 -6.59
CA TYR A 15 6.89 5.87 -8.05
C TYR A 15 5.51 5.33 -8.47
N LEU A 16 5.08 4.23 -7.85
CA LEU A 16 3.77 3.62 -8.09
C LEU A 16 2.58 4.55 -7.79
N ARG A 17 2.70 5.44 -6.79
CA ARG A 17 1.66 6.42 -6.47
C ARG A 17 1.46 7.40 -7.62
N ASP A 18 2.56 7.83 -8.23
CA ASP A 18 2.59 8.90 -9.24
C ASP A 18 2.28 8.40 -10.66
N LEU A 19 2.38 7.08 -10.89
CA LEU A 19 1.93 6.44 -12.14
C LEU A 19 0.42 6.60 -12.36
N ASP A 20 0.00 6.64 -13.63
CA ASP A 20 -1.42 6.57 -13.98
C ASP A 20 -2.02 5.16 -13.74
N GLU A 21 -3.35 5.01 -13.89
CA GLU A 21 -3.99 3.71 -13.67
C GLU A 21 -3.48 2.59 -14.59
N SER A 22 -3.25 2.88 -15.87
CA SER A 22 -2.79 1.90 -16.85
C SER A 22 -1.34 1.46 -16.55
N GLN A 23 -0.49 2.44 -16.24
CA GLN A 23 0.90 2.22 -15.83
C GLN A 23 0.99 1.41 -14.54
N ARG A 24 0.19 1.75 -13.52
CA ARG A 24 0.11 0.99 -12.26
C ARG A 24 -0.29 -0.47 -12.50
N ILE A 25 -1.33 -0.70 -13.30
CA ILE A 25 -1.79 -2.06 -13.61
C ILE A 25 -0.69 -2.86 -14.31
N THR A 26 -0.02 -2.24 -15.28
CA THR A 26 1.09 -2.86 -16.03
C THR A 26 2.24 -3.21 -15.10
N PHE A 27 2.63 -2.27 -14.22
CA PHE A 27 3.66 -2.51 -13.22
C PHE A 27 3.30 -3.67 -12.30
N ILE A 28 2.07 -3.73 -11.77
CA ILE A 28 1.65 -4.80 -10.86
C ILE A 28 1.65 -6.18 -11.52
N LYS A 29 1.34 -6.26 -12.82
CA LYS A 29 1.37 -7.52 -13.56
C LYS A 29 2.77 -8.14 -13.59
N THR A 30 3.81 -7.31 -13.69
CA THR A 30 5.21 -7.75 -13.73
C THR A 30 5.92 -7.62 -12.39
N ALA A 31 5.29 -7.00 -11.39
CA ALA A 31 5.88 -6.76 -10.08
C ALA A 31 6.31 -8.07 -9.40
N SER A 32 7.44 -7.98 -8.71
CA SER A 32 7.98 -9.07 -7.92
C SER A 32 7.04 -9.43 -6.75
N PRO A 33 7.04 -10.70 -6.29
CA PRO A 33 6.24 -11.11 -5.14
C PRO A 33 6.51 -10.27 -3.88
N GLN A 34 7.73 -9.76 -3.72
CA GLN A 34 8.14 -8.89 -2.61
C GLN A 34 7.35 -7.58 -2.60
N ILE A 35 7.21 -6.90 -3.74
CA ILE A 35 6.46 -5.64 -3.83
C ILE A 35 4.99 -5.87 -3.45
N LEU A 36 4.39 -6.95 -3.97
CA LEU A 36 3.00 -7.32 -3.66
C LEU A 36 2.82 -7.59 -2.15
N ARG A 37 3.81 -8.22 -1.52
CA ARG A 37 3.82 -8.47 -0.07
C ARG A 37 3.91 -7.18 0.73
N VAL A 38 4.77 -6.25 0.33
CA VAL A 38 4.90 -4.93 0.96
C VAL A 38 3.56 -4.18 0.91
N ILE A 39 2.90 -4.17 -0.25
CA ILE A 39 1.58 -3.54 -0.40
C ILE A 39 0.53 -4.22 0.51
N SER A 40 0.54 -5.55 0.60
CA SER A 40 -0.31 -6.29 1.55
C SER A 40 -0.01 -5.97 3.01
N GLU A 41 1.26 -5.80 3.38
CA GLU A 41 1.68 -5.42 4.74
C GLU A 41 1.17 -4.02 5.09
N LEU A 42 1.26 -3.07 4.15
CA LEU A 42 0.69 -1.74 4.31
C LEU A 42 -0.82 -1.78 4.52
N ALA A 43 -1.53 -2.64 3.78
CA ALA A 43 -2.97 -2.82 3.95
C ALA A 43 -3.32 -3.38 5.33
N LEU A 44 -2.53 -4.34 5.83
CA LEU A 44 -2.69 -4.87 7.19
C LEU A 44 -2.45 -3.80 8.26
N ASN A 45 -1.37 -3.04 8.12
CA ASN A 45 -1.04 -1.96 9.05
C ASN A 45 -2.08 -0.84 9.04
N LEU A 46 -2.66 -0.53 7.89
CA LEU A 46 -3.79 0.39 7.79
C LEU A 46 -5.02 -0.12 8.56
N LEU A 47 -5.37 -1.40 8.40
CA LEU A 47 -6.54 -1.99 9.08
C LEU A 47 -6.36 -2.11 10.60
N HIS A 48 -5.12 -2.29 11.06
CA HIS A 48 -4.78 -2.30 12.48
C HIS A 48 -4.59 -0.88 13.05
N SER A 49 -4.90 0.17 12.28
CA SER A 49 -4.72 1.57 12.70
C SER A 49 -3.26 1.93 13.07
N ASN A 50 -2.28 1.15 12.59
CA ASN A 50 -0.85 1.44 12.74
C ASN A 50 -0.39 2.55 11.79
N ILE A 51 -1.16 2.84 10.75
CA ILE A 51 -0.93 3.93 9.81
C ILE A 51 -2.05 4.95 10.00
N LYS A 52 -1.70 6.13 10.50
CA LYS A 52 -2.64 7.24 10.66
C LYS A 52 -2.87 7.90 9.30
N VAL A 53 -4.09 7.80 8.80
CA VAL A 53 -4.54 8.46 7.57
C VAL A 53 -5.61 9.50 7.92
N SER A 54 -5.73 10.57 7.12
CA SER A 54 -6.75 11.60 7.34
C SER A 54 -8.17 11.02 7.20
N ASN A 55 -9.15 11.65 7.85
CA ASN A 55 -10.56 11.23 7.75
C ASN A 55 -11.05 11.24 6.30
N GLU A 56 -10.65 12.22 5.50
CA GLU A 56 -10.97 12.29 4.06
C GLU A 56 -10.46 11.06 3.31
N ASN A 57 -9.21 10.68 3.54
CA ASN A 57 -8.61 9.50 2.94
C ASN A 57 -9.29 8.23 3.43
N LEU A 58 -9.66 8.14 4.72
CA LEU A 58 -10.45 7.02 5.23
C LEU A 58 -11.79 6.88 4.51
N GLN A 59 -12.50 7.99 4.26
CA GLN A 59 -13.77 7.95 3.53
C GLN A 59 -13.59 7.46 2.10
N LYS A 60 -12.52 7.88 1.41
CA LYS A 60 -12.17 7.36 0.07
C LYS A 60 -11.86 5.87 0.11
N LEU A 61 -11.11 5.42 1.11
CA LEU A 61 -10.73 4.02 1.31
C LEU A 61 -11.90 3.13 1.71
N LYS A 62 -12.94 3.65 2.38
CA LYS A 62 -14.14 2.88 2.75
C LYS A 62 -14.82 2.25 1.53
N LYS A 63 -14.84 2.96 0.39
CA LYS A 63 -15.36 2.44 -0.90
C LYS A 63 -14.64 1.16 -1.35
N HIS A 64 -13.41 0.97 -0.88
CA HIS A 64 -12.57 -0.18 -1.20
C HIS A 64 -12.28 -1.08 0.00
N LYS A 65 -12.99 -0.90 1.14
CA LYS A 65 -12.73 -1.62 2.41
C LYS A 65 -12.61 -3.13 2.22
N ASN A 66 -13.55 -3.74 1.49
CA ASN A 66 -13.55 -5.19 1.26
C ASN A 66 -12.33 -5.65 0.47
N LYS A 67 -11.85 -4.84 -0.48
CA LYS A 67 -10.63 -5.14 -1.26
C LYS A 67 -9.39 -5.00 -0.39
N ILE A 68 -9.34 -3.99 0.49
CA ILE A 68 -8.24 -3.78 1.44
C ILE A 68 -8.15 -4.94 2.46
N ILE A 69 -9.31 -5.40 2.98
CA ILE A 69 -9.38 -6.57 3.86
C ILE A 69 -8.90 -7.83 3.14
N LYS A 70 -9.32 -8.05 1.88
CA LYS A 70 -8.79 -9.18 1.09
C LYS A 70 -7.29 -9.04 0.87
N LEU A 71 -6.80 -7.85 0.56
CA LEU A 71 -5.38 -7.61 0.32
C LEU A 71 -4.49 -7.87 1.56
N SER A 72 -4.99 -7.61 2.76
CA SER A 72 -4.25 -7.82 4.02
C SER A 72 -4.17 -9.29 4.46
N GLN A 73 -5.06 -10.14 3.94
CA GLN A 73 -5.13 -11.54 4.35
C GLN A 73 -3.91 -12.33 3.86
N ARG A 74 -3.18 -12.95 4.80
CA ARG A 74 -1.96 -13.74 4.53
C ARG A 74 -2.23 -14.96 3.65
N LYS A 75 -3.43 -15.56 3.76
CA LYS A 75 -3.83 -16.77 3.05
C LYS A 75 -3.89 -16.65 1.53
N HIS A 76 -3.94 -15.43 0.99
CA HIS A 76 -3.98 -15.25 -0.46
C HIS A 76 -2.62 -15.53 -1.10
N SER A 77 -2.64 -16.15 -2.28
CA SER A 77 -1.42 -16.35 -3.06
C SER A 77 -0.94 -15.02 -3.67
N THR A 78 0.31 -15.01 -4.13
CA THR A 78 0.88 -13.88 -4.89
C THR A 78 0.01 -13.53 -6.10
N GLN A 79 -0.51 -14.54 -6.80
CA GLN A 79 -1.38 -14.32 -7.96
C GLN A 79 -2.71 -13.66 -7.57
N THR A 80 -3.30 -14.05 -6.45
CA THR A 80 -4.52 -13.40 -5.95
C THR A 80 -4.28 -11.94 -5.59
N ARG A 81 -3.15 -11.62 -4.93
CA ARG A 81 -2.76 -10.23 -4.62
C ARG A 81 -2.57 -9.42 -5.90
N ARG A 82 -1.85 -9.98 -6.88
CA ARG A 82 -1.64 -9.35 -8.19
C ARG A 82 -2.96 -9.02 -8.86
N ASN A 83 -3.88 -9.99 -8.93
CA ASN A 83 -5.19 -9.78 -9.55
C ASN A 83 -5.94 -8.65 -8.85
N LEU A 84 -6.04 -8.67 -7.51
CA LEU A 84 -6.72 -7.62 -6.74
C LEU A 84 -6.13 -6.22 -6.97
N LEU A 85 -4.81 -6.11 -7.09
CA LEU A 85 -4.09 -4.85 -7.28
C LEU A 85 -4.13 -4.36 -8.74
N SER A 86 -4.21 -5.28 -9.71
CA SER A 86 -4.32 -4.98 -11.14
C SER A 86 -5.76 -4.72 -11.61
N MET A 87 -6.75 -4.87 -10.72
CA MET A 87 -8.14 -4.57 -11.05
C MET A 87 -8.33 -3.08 -11.30
N ARG A 88 -8.99 -2.75 -12.42
CA ARG A 88 -9.47 -1.40 -12.69
C ARG A 88 -10.44 -0.91 -11.61
N GLY A 89 -10.52 0.40 -11.47
CA GLY A 89 -11.39 1.07 -10.51
C GLY A 89 -10.64 1.74 -9.38
N GLY A 90 -9.40 2.20 -9.63
CA GLY A 90 -8.71 3.18 -8.80
C GLY A 90 -8.33 2.76 -7.38
N LEU A 91 -8.50 1.49 -6.99
CA LEU A 91 -8.12 0.99 -5.66
C LEU A 91 -6.67 1.31 -5.37
N LEU A 92 -5.76 0.90 -6.26
CA LEU A 92 -4.32 1.00 -6.01
C LEU A 92 -3.86 2.45 -5.90
N GLY A 93 -4.31 3.31 -6.81
CA GLY A 93 -4.01 4.75 -6.75
C GLY A 93 -4.56 5.39 -5.48
N THR A 94 -5.83 5.16 -5.15
CA THR A 94 -6.46 5.70 -3.94
C THR A 94 -5.78 5.19 -2.66
N PHE A 95 -5.43 3.90 -2.65
CA PHE A 95 -4.73 3.26 -1.54
C PHE A 95 -3.34 3.87 -1.32
N LEU A 96 -2.53 3.95 -2.37
CA LEU A 96 -1.17 4.49 -2.28
C LEU A 96 -1.18 5.98 -1.94
N ALA A 97 -2.06 6.77 -2.54
CA ALA A 97 -2.20 8.19 -2.25
C ALA A 97 -2.55 8.44 -0.76
N ALA A 98 -3.37 7.58 -0.16
CA ALA A 98 -3.71 7.68 1.25
C ALA A 98 -2.58 7.21 2.18
N VAL A 99 -1.90 6.11 1.84
CA VAL A 99 -1.01 5.40 2.76
C VAL A 99 0.44 5.87 2.68
N VAL A 100 0.95 6.16 1.48
CA VAL A 100 2.37 6.49 1.26
C VAL A 100 2.83 7.71 2.08
N PRO A 101 2.11 8.85 2.09
CA PRO A 101 2.51 10.02 2.90
C PRO A 101 2.61 9.70 4.40
N SER A 102 1.64 8.95 4.92
CA SER A 102 1.61 8.53 6.33
C SER A 102 2.76 7.60 6.70
N VAL A 103 3.13 6.69 5.78
CA VAL A 103 4.27 5.78 5.96
C VAL A 103 5.60 6.55 5.96
N ILE A 104 5.77 7.50 5.03
CA ILE A 104 6.95 8.37 4.96
C ILE A 104 7.10 9.14 6.28
N SER A 105 6.03 9.80 6.73
CA SER A 105 6.04 10.54 8.00
C SER A 105 6.40 9.65 9.19
N ALA A 106 5.82 8.44 9.26
CA ALA A 106 6.11 7.48 10.33
C ALA A 106 7.57 6.98 10.29
N ILE A 107 8.16 6.81 9.11
CA ILE A 107 9.57 6.43 8.94
C ILE A 107 10.47 7.58 9.40
N ILE A 108 10.23 8.80 8.96
CA ILE A 108 11.00 10.00 9.36
C ILE A 108 10.96 10.17 10.88
N ALA A 109 9.77 10.11 11.49
CA ALA A 109 9.61 10.22 12.94
C ALA A 109 10.34 9.10 13.70
N ALA A 110 10.38 7.88 13.16
CA ALA A 110 11.13 6.77 13.76
C ALA A 110 12.65 6.95 13.65
N THR A 111 13.14 7.58 12.57
CA THR A 111 14.57 7.89 12.38
C THR A 111 15.03 8.99 13.34
N GLN A 112 14.20 10.02 13.57
CA GLN A 112 14.52 11.12 14.49
C GLN A 112 14.64 10.66 15.95
N ARG A 113 13.93 9.61 16.38
CA ARG A 113 14.00 9.07 17.74
C ARG A 113 15.26 8.23 18.04
N LYS A 114 16.06 7.90 17.01
CA LYS A 114 17.32 7.16 17.17
C LYS A 114 18.56 8.07 17.27
N LYS A 115 18.39 9.38 17.13
CA LYS A 115 19.39 10.40 17.46
C LYS A 115 19.13 10.90 18.87
#